data_AF-A0A2E5Q352-F1
#
_entry.id   AF-A0A2E5Q352-F1
#
_cell.length_a   1.000
_cell.length_b   1.000
_cell.length_c   1.000
_cell.angle_alpha   90.00
_cell.angle_beta   90.00
_cell.angle_gamma   90.00
#
_symmetry.space_group_name_H-M   'P 1'
#
loop_
_entity.id
_entity.type
_entity.pdbx_description
1 polymer ?
#
loop_
_entity_poly.entity_id
_entity_poly.type
_entity_poly.pdbx_seq_one_letter_code
_entity_poly.pdbx_strand_id
1 'polypeptide(L)'
;MENKEKAVPTLAQSMVYPLIVEESKQGFFGKEKIRFGTFLAICGYVYESTALASTALVNKSSVLGQILAFQSQEAGALTFLRNLARTRSEALAESERYYVESTGFGTLITESELNKIGHSIFAKDAKKTGRVMNKNWKINNDLLRIGETLCLEGFGFGLEFPEQTRHMYKNAYEDIDLDEWELMHNSGLNIPKNPTIYPIEQRENDILTHIAEYVHEYRPELEDSLDLKHLLS
;
A
#
# COMPACT_ATOMS: atom_id res chain seq x y z
N MET A 1 31.60 20.02 15.84
CA MET A 1 30.27 19.82 15.22
C MET A 1 30.19 18.34 14.89
N GLU A 2 29.46 17.59 15.71
CA GLU A 2 29.20 16.17 15.42
C GLU A 2 28.43 16.08 14.09
N ASN A 3 29.01 15.35 13.16
CA ASN A 3 28.36 14.96 11.93
C ASN A 3 27.26 13.97 12.34
N LYS A 4 26.02 14.45 12.52
CA LYS A 4 24.87 13.55 12.67
C LYS A 4 24.74 12.83 11.34
N GLU A 5 25.27 11.60 11.26
CA GLU A 5 24.97 10.69 10.16
C GLU A 5 23.46 10.69 9.95
N LYS A 6 23.02 11.05 8.74
CA LYS A 6 21.62 10.95 8.37
C LYS A 6 21.26 9.47 8.50
N ALA A 7 20.29 9.16 9.37
CA ALA A 7 19.77 7.82 9.49
C ALA A 7 19.26 7.35 8.11
N VAL A 8 19.70 6.17 7.68
CA VAL A 8 19.23 5.54 6.45
C VAL A 8 17.73 5.25 6.59
N PRO A 9 16.87 5.74 5.68
CA PRO A 9 15.44 5.45 5.74
C PRO A 9 15.21 3.97 5.49
N THR A 10 14.17 3.38 6.08
CA THR A 10 13.72 2.04 5.70
C THR A 10 13.03 2.07 4.33
N LEU A 11 12.89 0.91 3.67
CA LEU A 11 12.14 0.82 2.41
C LEU A 11 10.70 1.34 2.60
N ALA A 12 10.04 0.94 3.70
CA ALA A 12 8.70 1.42 4.02
C ALA A 12 8.63 2.95 4.17
N GLN A 13 9.64 3.57 4.77
CA GLN A 13 9.73 5.03 4.87
C GLN A 13 9.90 5.68 3.50
N SER A 14 10.78 5.13 2.66
CA SER A 14 11.03 5.65 1.31
C SER A 14 9.78 5.57 0.41
N MET A 15 8.94 4.55 0.59
CA MET A 15 7.70 4.38 -0.19
C MET A 15 6.53 5.22 0.34
N VAL A 16 6.41 5.38 1.68
CA VAL A 16 5.24 6.01 2.30
C VAL A 16 5.40 7.52 2.45
N TYR A 17 6.56 7.98 2.91
CA TYR A 17 6.73 9.36 3.36
C TYR A 17 6.61 10.38 2.22
N PRO A 18 7.24 10.17 1.05
CA PRO A 18 7.10 11.11 -0.06
C PRO A 18 5.64 11.35 -0.46
N LEU A 19 4.84 10.28 -0.53
CA LEU A 19 3.41 10.36 -0.87
C LEU A 19 2.60 11.16 0.16
N ILE A 20 2.88 10.96 1.45
CA ILE A 20 2.21 11.72 2.52
C ILE A 20 2.61 13.19 2.47
N VAL A 21 3.89 13.49 2.23
CA VAL A 21 4.40 14.87 2.15
C VAL A 21 3.80 15.61 0.96
N GLU A 22 3.75 14.98 -0.22
CA GLU A 22 3.17 15.54 -1.44
C GLU A 22 1.69 15.91 -1.26
N GLU A 23 0.91 15.05 -0.59
CA GLU A 23 -0.51 15.27 -0.33
C GLU A 23 -0.80 16.12 0.93
N SER A 24 0.25 16.47 1.69
CA SER A 24 0.10 17.26 2.90
C SER A 24 -0.22 18.72 2.61
N LYS A 25 -1.03 19.32 3.48
CA LYS A 25 -1.31 20.75 3.46
C LYS A 25 -0.79 21.39 4.73
N GLN A 26 -0.10 22.52 4.60
CA GLN A 26 0.28 23.32 5.76
C GLN A 26 -0.97 23.87 6.45
N GLY A 27 -1.15 23.54 7.73
CA GLY A 27 -2.20 24.10 8.56
C GLY A 27 -1.81 25.44 9.20
N PHE A 28 -2.80 26.12 9.79
CA PHE A 28 -2.53 27.22 10.72
C PHE A 28 -1.58 26.74 11.83
N PHE A 29 -0.52 27.51 12.09
CA PHE A 29 0.63 27.20 12.96
C PHE A 29 1.69 26.24 12.38
N GLY A 30 1.76 26.06 11.05
CA GLY A 30 2.84 25.32 10.40
C GLY A 30 2.81 23.80 10.62
N LYS A 31 1.73 23.27 11.19
CA LYS A 31 1.53 21.82 11.35
C LYS A 31 0.93 21.25 10.08
N GLU A 32 1.64 20.31 9.47
CA GLU A 32 1.15 19.60 8.29
C GLU A 32 -0.02 18.68 8.63
N LYS A 33 -1.00 18.67 7.74
CA LYS A 33 -2.21 17.87 7.87
C LYS A 33 -2.51 17.16 6.55
N ILE A 34 -3.13 16.00 6.66
CA ILE A 34 -3.63 15.24 5.53
C ILE A 34 -5.10 14.89 5.76
N ARG A 35 -5.90 14.85 4.70
CA ARG A 35 -7.29 14.38 4.79
C ARG A 35 -7.26 12.87 5.04
N PHE A 36 -8.07 12.37 5.97
CA PHE A 36 -8.06 10.95 6.33
C PHE A 36 -8.34 10.02 5.15
N GLY A 37 -9.30 10.36 4.29
CA GLY A 37 -9.56 9.60 3.05
C GLY A 37 -8.35 9.57 2.11
N THR A 38 -7.61 10.68 1.99
CA THR A 38 -6.37 10.73 1.20
C THR A 38 -5.28 9.86 1.82
N PHE A 39 -5.13 9.89 3.14
CA PHE A 39 -4.21 9.00 3.84
C PHE A 39 -4.54 7.51 3.60
N LEU A 40 -5.81 7.11 3.70
CA LEU A 40 -6.23 5.73 3.41
C LEU A 40 -5.98 5.33 1.95
N ALA A 41 -6.18 6.26 1.00
CA ALA A 41 -5.87 6.01 -0.40
C ALA A 41 -4.37 5.76 -0.61
N ILE A 42 -3.50 6.57 0.01
CA ILE A 42 -2.04 6.33 0.00
C ILE A 42 -1.72 4.96 0.59
N CYS A 43 -2.30 4.61 1.75
CA CYS A 43 -2.08 3.31 2.36
C CYS A 43 -2.53 2.14 1.47
N GLY A 44 -3.68 2.27 0.79
CA GLY A 44 -4.16 1.30 -0.18
C GLY A 44 -3.19 1.12 -1.35
N TYR A 45 -2.74 2.24 -1.93
CA TYR A 45 -1.76 2.26 -3.01
C TYR A 45 -0.43 1.60 -2.61
N VAL A 46 0.11 1.95 -1.44
CA VAL A 46 1.39 1.38 -0.98
C VAL A 46 1.25 -0.10 -0.67
N TYR A 47 0.14 -0.52 -0.04
CA TYR A 47 -0.12 -1.94 0.24
C TYR A 47 -0.21 -2.77 -1.04
N GLU A 48 -0.95 -2.29 -2.05
CA GLU A 48 -1.03 -2.91 -3.37
C GLU A 48 0.37 -3.01 -4.01
N SER A 49 1.11 -1.91 -3.98
CA SER A 49 2.43 -1.84 -4.62
C SER A 49 3.39 -2.84 -3.99
N THR A 50 3.43 -2.92 -2.67
CA THR A 50 4.33 -3.87 -1.99
C THR A 50 3.87 -5.31 -2.08
N ALA A 51 2.55 -5.57 -2.19
CA ALA A 51 2.04 -6.89 -2.50
C ALA A 51 2.48 -7.35 -3.90
N LEU A 52 2.31 -6.51 -4.92
CA LEU A 52 2.77 -6.81 -6.29
C LEU A 52 4.28 -7.05 -6.33
N ALA A 53 5.07 -6.17 -5.70
CA ALA A 53 6.51 -6.33 -5.64
C ALA A 53 6.93 -7.66 -5.00
N SER A 54 6.28 -8.05 -3.91
CA SER A 54 6.63 -9.28 -3.19
C SER A 54 6.17 -10.53 -3.94
N THR A 55 5.06 -10.45 -4.67
CA THR A 55 4.63 -11.49 -5.62
C THR A 55 5.62 -11.65 -6.76
N ALA A 56 6.09 -10.55 -7.37
CA ALA A 56 7.09 -10.60 -8.44
C ALA A 56 8.45 -11.15 -7.94
N LEU A 57 8.80 -10.86 -6.68
CA LEU A 57 10.04 -11.30 -6.02
C LEU A 57 9.86 -12.56 -5.16
N VAL A 58 8.82 -13.37 -5.40
CA VAL A 58 8.51 -14.54 -4.54
C VAL A 58 9.67 -15.54 -4.45
N ASN A 59 10.41 -15.72 -5.55
CA ASN A 59 11.62 -16.56 -5.62
C ASN A 59 12.85 -15.93 -4.94
N LYS A 60 12.77 -14.66 -4.54
CA LYS A 60 13.81 -13.89 -3.84
C LYS A 60 13.36 -13.50 -2.42
N SER A 61 12.38 -14.19 -1.85
CA SER A 61 11.78 -13.81 -0.56
C SER A 61 12.79 -13.69 0.59
N SER A 62 13.84 -14.51 0.62
CA SER A 62 14.90 -14.41 1.65
C SER A 62 15.66 -13.09 1.58
N VAL A 63 15.98 -12.61 0.39
CA VAL A 63 16.64 -11.32 0.15
C VAL A 63 15.70 -10.18 0.49
N LEU A 64 14.44 -10.30 0.10
CA LEU A 64 13.39 -9.36 0.48
C LEU A 64 13.30 -9.22 2.01
N GLY A 65 13.40 -10.33 2.75
CA GLY A 65 13.48 -10.31 4.22
C GLY A 65 14.62 -9.44 4.77
N GLN A 66 15.79 -9.45 4.12
CA GLN A 66 16.94 -8.63 4.51
C GLN A 66 16.74 -7.13 4.26
N ILE A 67 15.98 -6.78 3.21
CA ILE A 67 15.63 -5.40 2.88
C ILE A 67 14.60 -4.85 3.89
N LEU A 68 13.66 -5.70 4.28
CA LEU A 68 12.55 -5.35 5.18
C LEU A 68 12.92 -5.47 6.67
N ALA A 69 14.01 -6.15 7.01
CA ALA A 69 14.35 -6.47 8.39
C ALA A 69 14.62 -5.20 9.22
N PHE A 70 13.87 -5.08 10.31
CA PHE A 70 14.22 -4.22 11.43
C PHE A 70 15.28 -4.93 12.26
N GLN A 71 16.44 -4.29 12.44
CA GLN A 71 17.37 -4.58 13.54
C GLN A 71 17.59 -6.09 13.79
N SER A 72 18.15 -6.79 12.81
CA SER A 72 18.74 -8.15 12.90
C SER A 72 17.83 -9.36 13.19
N GLN A 73 16.51 -9.29 12.97
CA GLN A 73 15.59 -10.47 13.04
C GLN A 73 14.97 -10.88 11.70
N GLU A 74 15.82 -11.14 10.70
CA GLU A 74 15.42 -11.46 9.32
C GLU A 74 14.50 -12.69 9.19
N ALA A 75 14.78 -13.76 9.93
CA ALA A 75 14.05 -15.03 9.79
C ALA A 75 12.61 -14.99 10.34
N GLY A 76 12.32 -14.09 11.29
CA GLY A 76 10.99 -13.95 11.89
C GLY A 76 10.10 -12.91 11.21
N ALA A 77 10.72 -11.90 10.58
CA ALA A 77 10.01 -10.76 10.00
C ALA A 77 9.00 -11.18 8.93
N LEU A 78 9.39 -11.98 7.94
CA LEU A 78 8.47 -12.37 6.86
C LEU A 78 7.30 -13.21 7.36
N THR A 79 7.55 -14.13 8.28
CA THR A 79 6.51 -14.94 8.91
C THR A 79 5.51 -14.06 9.67
N PHE A 80 6.01 -13.06 10.40
CA PHE A 80 5.16 -12.09 11.07
C PHE A 80 4.29 -11.29 10.09
N LEU A 81 4.87 -10.79 8.99
CA LEU A 81 4.14 -10.02 7.98
C LEU A 81 3.07 -10.86 7.26
N ARG A 82 3.37 -12.11 6.90
CA ARG A 82 2.39 -13.05 6.34
C ARG A 82 1.24 -13.32 7.30
N ASN A 83 1.54 -13.50 8.59
CA ASN A 83 0.51 -13.71 9.60
C ASN A 83 -0.38 -12.47 9.80
N LEU A 84 0.18 -11.25 9.74
CA LEU A 84 -0.61 -10.02 9.76
C LEU A 84 -1.57 -9.97 8.57
N ALA A 85 -1.06 -10.21 7.36
CA ALA A 85 -1.86 -10.22 6.14
C ALA A 85 -2.99 -11.27 6.17
N ARG A 86 -2.70 -12.47 6.66
CA ARG A 86 -3.70 -13.54 6.86
C ARG A 86 -4.79 -13.11 7.83
N THR A 87 -4.40 -12.59 9.00
CA THR A 87 -5.33 -12.11 10.03
C THR A 87 -6.28 -11.04 9.46
N ARG A 88 -5.78 -10.09 8.66
CA ARG A 88 -6.62 -9.08 8.01
C ARG A 88 -7.60 -9.70 7.03
N SER A 89 -7.13 -10.63 6.21
CA SER A 89 -7.93 -11.30 5.18
C SER A 89 -9.07 -12.11 5.79
N GLU A 90 -8.76 -12.88 6.85
CA GLU A 90 -9.72 -13.67 7.62
C GLU A 90 -10.79 -12.79 8.28
N ALA A 91 -10.37 -11.73 8.98
CA ALA A 91 -11.28 -10.81 9.67
C ALA A 91 -12.28 -10.14 8.72
N LEU A 92 -11.93 -9.98 7.44
CA LEU A 92 -12.82 -9.42 6.44
C LEU A 92 -13.71 -10.49 5.80
N ALA A 93 -13.20 -11.69 5.53
CA ALA A 93 -13.98 -12.81 5.02
C ALA A 93 -15.12 -13.22 5.98
N GLU A 94 -14.91 -13.08 7.29
CA GLU A 94 -15.96 -13.32 8.31
C GLU A 94 -17.05 -12.25 8.32
N SER A 95 -16.78 -11.07 7.77
CA SER A 95 -17.84 -10.08 7.57
C SER A 95 -18.66 -10.53 6.35
N GLU A 96 -19.90 -11.01 6.58
CA GLU A 96 -20.84 -11.53 5.56
C GLU A 96 -21.11 -10.62 4.33
N ARG A 97 -20.47 -9.45 4.27
CA ARG A 97 -20.53 -8.46 3.19
C ARG A 97 -19.32 -8.52 2.24
N TYR A 98 -18.36 -9.41 2.47
CA TYR A 98 -17.06 -9.35 1.82
C TYR A 98 -16.74 -10.59 1.01
N TYR A 99 -16.39 -10.39 -0.26
CA TYR A 99 -15.64 -11.35 -1.03
C TYR A 99 -14.31 -10.67 -1.37
N VAL A 100 -13.26 -10.96 -0.59
CA VAL A 100 -11.93 -10.32 -0.68
C VAL A 100 -11.42 -10.33 -2.13
N GLU A 101 -11.72 -11.40 -2.85
CA GLU A 101 -11.33 -11.62 -4.24
C GLU A 101 -12.00 -10.63 -5.22
N SER A 102 -13.15 -10.08 -4.87
CA SER A 102 -13.92 -9.15 -5.72
C SER A 102 -13.58 -7.66 -5.51
N THR A 103 -12.80 -7.33 -4.49
CA THR A 103 -12.55 -5.93 -4.11
C THR A 103 -11.08 -5.57 -4.28
N GLY A 104 -10.78 -4.45 -4.92
CA GLY A 104 -9.41 -3.93 -5.03
C GLY A 104 -8.79 -3.56 -3.66
N PHE A 105 -7.47 -3.43 -3.63
CA PHE A 105 -6.69 -3.15 -2.41
C PHE A 105 -7.11 -1.85 -1.69
N GLY A 106 -7.49 -0.81 -2.44
CA GLY A 106 -7.98 0.44 -1.86
C GLY A 106 -9.21 0.23 -0.97
N THR A 107 -10.14 -0.63 -1.41
CA THR A 107 -11.33 -1.01 -0.65
C THR A 107 -10.97 -1.84 0.57
N LEU A 108 -10.08 -2.83 0.39
CA LEU A 108 -9.55 -3.67 1.48
C LEU A 108 -8.99 -2.82 2.62
N ILE A 109 -8.10 -1.88 2.30
CA ILE A 109 -7.45 -1.03 3.31
C ILE A 109 -8.41 -0.01 3.89
N THR A 110 -9.23 0.63 3.06
CA THR A 110 -10.18 1.63 3.54
C THR A 110 -11.18 1.02 4.52
N GLU A 111 -11.78 -0.12 4.19
CA GLU A 111 -12.77 -0.76 5.04
C GLU A 111 -12.15 -1.31 6.33
N SER A 112 -11.00 -1.98 6.25
CA SER A 112 -10.34 -2.52 7.44
C SER A 112 -9.88 -1.44 8.41
N GLU A 113 -9.34 -0.32 7.94
CA GLU A 113 -8.93 0.79 8.82
C GLU A 113 -10.13 1.58 9.36
N LEU A 114 -11.22 1.72 8.60
CA LEU A 114 -12.47 2.31 9.11
C LEU A 114 -13.11 1.44 10.19
N ASN A 115 -13.10 0.11 10.03
CA ASN A 115 -13.69 -0.82 10.99
C ASN A 115 -13.00 -0.73 12.36
N LYS A 116 -11.68 -0.50 12.40
CA LYS A 116 -10.92 -0.27 13.64
C LYS A 116 -11.42 0.93 14.46
N ILE A 117 -12.08 1.89 13.82
CA ILE A 117 -12.65 3.08 14.47
C ILE A 117 -14.18 3.06 14.52
N GLY A 118 -14.81 1.92 14.23
CA GLY A 118 -16.27 1.74 14.29
C GLY A 118 -17.03 2.38 13.12
N HIS A 119 -16.39 2.47 11.95
CA HIS A 119 -16.97 2.97 10.71
C HIS A 119 -16.85 1.94 9.59
N SER A 120 -17.69 2.04 8.57
CA SER A 120 -17.64 1.17 7.38
C SER A 120 -18.12 1.96 6.16
N ILE A 121 -17.51 1.74 4.99
CA ILE A 121 -17.98 2.34 3.73
C ILE A 121 -19.28 1.71 3.26
N PHE A 122 -19.59 0.50 3.72
CA PHE A 122 -20.81 -0.24 3.44
C PHE A 122 -21.90 -0.06 4.50
N ALA A 123 -21.67 0.81 5.49
CA ALA A 123 -22.68 1.11 6.49
C ALA A 123 -23.87 1.86 5.88
N LYS A 124 -25.08 1.60 6.40
CA LYS A 124 -26.29 2.36 6.06
C LYS A 124 -26.16 3.87 6.32
N ASP A 125 -25.21 4.28 7.17
CA ASP A 125 -24.90 5.68 7.47
C ASP A 125 -23.63 6.17 6.73
N ALA A 126 -23.63 6.05 5.41
CA ALA A 126 -22.55 6.51 4.53
C ALA A 126 -22.19 7.99 4.76
N LYS A 127 -23.16 8.81 5.20
CA LYS A 127 -22.94 10.23 5.53
C LYS A 127 -21.98 10.40 6.71
N LYS A 128 -22.08 9.56 7.74
CA LYS A 128 -21.18 9.59 8.90
C LYS A 128 -19.77 9.15 8.50
N THR A 129 -19.63 8.09 7.69
CA THR A 129 -18.33 7.64 7.17
C THR A 129 -17.68 8.70 6.29
N GLY A 130 -18.44 9.32 5.37
CA GLY A 130 -17.95 10.42 4.53
C GLY A 130 -17.47 11.62 5.33
N ARG A 131 -18.10 11.95 6.47
CA ARG A 131 -17.61 13.00 7.38
C ARG A 131 -16.27 12.64 8.01
N VAL A 132 -16.05 11.38 8.37
CA VAL A 132 -14.78 10.92 8.94
C VAL A 132 -13.67 10.97 7.90
N MET A 133 -13.92 10.47 6.69
CA MET A 133 -12.97 10.52 5.58
C MET A 133 -12.55 11.96 5.21
N ASN A 134 -13.45 12.94 5.36
CA ASN A 134 -13.15 14.34 5.08
C ASN A 134 -12.43 15.10 6.22
N LYS A 135 -12.19 14.47 7.37
CA LYS A 135 -11.45 15.13 8.47
C LYS A 135 -9.97 15.26 8.13
N ASN A 136 -9.40 16.41 8.47
CA ASN A 136 -7.95 16.62 8.42
C ASN A 136 -7.31 16.08 9.69
N TRP A 137 -6.37 15.15 9.52
CA TRP A 137 -5.57 14.58 10.59
C TRP A 137 -4.19 15.24 10.62
N LYS A 138 -3.63 15.39 11.82
CA LYS A 138 -2.28 15.91 11.97
C LYS A 138 -1.30 14.80 11.58
N ILE A 139 -0.32 15.13 10.75
CA ILE A 139 0.79 14.22 10.48
C ILE A 139 1.65 14.14 11.74
N ASN A 140 1.77 12.94 12.30
CA ASN A 140 2.58 12.61 13.47
C ASN A 140 3.17 11.20 13.30
N ASN A 141 4.07 10.82 14.21
CA ASN A 141 4.77 9.53 14.11
C ASN A 141 3.81 8.33 14.14
N ASP A 142 2.68 8.42 14.83
CA ASP A 142 1.72 7.31 14.89
C ASP A 142 1.02 7.11 13.54
N LEU A 143 0.65 8.19 12.86
CA LEU A 143 0.08 8.13 11.51
C LEU A 143 1.08 7.56 10.50
N LEU A 144 2.33 8.02 10.57
CA LEU A 144 3.41 7.53 9.73
C LEU A 144 3.66 6.03 9.94
N ARG A 145 3.66 5.58 11.20
CA ARG A 145 3.80 4.16 11.55
C ARG A 145 2.66 3.30 11.01
N ILE A 146 1.43 3.82 10.95
CA ILE A 146 0.31 3.09 10.32
C ILE A 146 0.62 2.85 8.84
N GLY A 147 1.05 3.90 8.12
CA GLY A 147 1.46 3.78 6.72
C GLY A 147 2.62 2.79 6.52
N GLU A 148 3.66 2.88 7.35
CA GLU A 148 4.79 1.93 7.33
C GLU A 148 4.33 0.49 7.60
N THR A 149 3.45 0.29 8.59
CA THR A 149 2.93 -1.04 8.95
C THR A 149 2.16 -1.65 7.78
N LEU A 150 1.27 -0.87 7.14
CA LEU A 150 0.50 -1.33 5.99
C LEU A 150 1.39 -1.60 4.78
N CYS A 151 2.42 -0.77 4.56
CA CYS A 151 3.43 -1.01 3.55
C CYS A 151 4.12 -2.37 3.73
N LEU A 152 4.55 -2.68 4.95
CA LEU A 152 5.19 -3.96 5.28
C LEU A 152 4.23 -5.14 5.20
N GLU A 153 2.99 -4.94 5.66
CA GLU A 153 1.95 -5.96 5.59
C GLU A 153 1.63 -6.32 4.14
N GLY A 154 1.63 -5.36 3.20
CA GLY A 154 1.46 -5.63 1.77
C GLY A 154 2.53 -6.57 1.22
N PHE A 155 3.81 -6.42 1.61
CA PHE A 155 4.84 -7.41 1.27
C PHE A 155 4.47 -8.80 1.80
N GLY A 156 3.99 -8.89 3.04
CA GLY A 156 3.49 -10.14 3.63
C GLY A 156 2.33 -10.74 2.82
N PHE A 157 1.39 -9.92 2.39
CA PHE A 157 0.22 -10.33 1.61
C PHE A 157 0.61 -10.93 0.26
N GLY A 158 1.43 -10.24 -0.53
CA GLY A 158 1.82 -10.74 -1.86
C GLY A 158 2.67 -12.01 -1.83
N LEU A 159 3.38 -12.28 -0.72
CA LEU A 159 4.10 -13.53 -0.50
C LEU A 159 3.18 -14.68 -0.07
N GLU A 160 2.12 -14.37 0.68
CA GLU A 160 1.17 -15.35 1.18
C GLU A 160 0.10 -15.70 0.13
N PHE A 161 -0.36 -14.71 -0.62
CA PHE A 161 -1.47 -14.81 -1.58
C PHE A 161 -1.10 -14.25 -2.97
N PRO A 162 -0.09 -14.82 -3.67
CA PRO A 162 0.39 -14.28 -4.94
C PRO A 162 -0.68 -14.26 -6.05
N GLU A 163 -1.44 -15.35 -6.19
CA GLU A 163 -2.50 -15.44 -7.20
C GLU A 163 -3.63 -14.44 -6.93
N GLN A 164 -4.04 -14.34 -5.67
CA GLN A 164 -5.05 -13.37 -5.25
C GLN A 164 -4.57 -11.93 -5.46
N THR A 165 -3.29 -11.66 -5.22
CA THR A 165 -2.69 -10.34 -5.45
C THR A 165 -2.81 -9.93 -6.91
N ARG A 166 -2.44 -10.83 -7.83
CA ARG A 166 -2.59 -10.60 -9.28
C ARG A 166 -4.06 -10.45 -9.66
N HIS A 167 -4.94 -11.29 -9.13
CA HIS A 167 -6.37 -11.24 -9.43
C HIS A 167 -7.01 -9.92 -8.99
N MET A 168 -6.77 -9.48 -7.74
CA MET A 168 -7.27 -8.21 -7.23
C MET A 168 -6.75 -7.02 -8.06
N TYR A 169 -5.50 -7.07 -8.51
CA TYR A 169 -4.94 -6.04 -9.37
C TYR A 169 -5.64 -6.01 -10.74
N LYS A 170 -5.75 -7.16 -11.40
CA LYS A 170 -6.39 -7.26 -12.72
C LYS A 170 -7.83 -6.79 -12.68
N ASN A 171 -8.61 -7.20 -11.69
CA ASN A 171 -9.99 -6.73 -11.52
C ASN A 171 -10.07 -5.20 -11.38
N ALA A 172 -9.07 -4.57 -10.75
CA ALA A 172 -9.05 -3.13 -10.53
C ALA A 172 -8.58 -2.31 -11.74
N TYR A 173 -7.67 -2.84 -12.57
CA TYR A 173 -6.97 -2.05 -13.60
C TYR A 173 -6.92 -2.65 -15.01
N GLU A 174 -7.23 -3.94 -15.19
CA GLU A 174 -7.21 -4.62 -16.50
C GLU A 174 -8.60 -5.09 -16.93
N ASP A 175 -9.28 -5.82 -16.06
CA ASP A 175 -10.57 -6.46 -16.27
C ASP A 175 -11.72 -5.56 -15.78
N ILE A 176 -11.65 -4.28 -16.11
CA ILE A 176 -12.60 -3.26 -15.62
C ILE A 176 -13.97 -3.50 -16.24
N ASP A 177 -14.99 -3.65 -15.40
CA ASP A 177 -16.40 -3.66 -15.83
C ASP A 177 -16.77 -2.27 -16.38
N LEU A 178 -16.91 -2.18 -17.70
CA LEU A 178 -17.20 -0.92 -18.38
C LEU A 178 -18.62 -0.40 -18.08
N ASP A 179 -19.58 -1.30 -17.82
CA ASP A 179 -20.95 -0.92 -17.49
C ASP A 179 -21.00 -0.31 -16.08
N GLU A 180 -20.30 -0.94 -15.12
CA GLU A 180 -20.15 -0.38 -13.77
C GLU A 180 -19.35 0.94 -13.80
N TRP A 181 -18.29 1.01 -14.60
CA TRP A 181 -17.48 2.23 -14.77
C TRP A 181 -18.31 3.39 -15.34
N GLU A 182 -19.07 3.14 -16.40
CA GLU A 182 -19.96 4.13 -17.00
C GLU A 182 -21.03 4.59 -16.00
N LEU A 183 -21.62 3.66 -15.24
CA LEU A 183 -22.58 3.98 -14.19
C LEU A 183 -21.95 4.88 -13.11
N MET A 184 -20.73 4.55 -12.66
CA MET A 184 -19.99 5.34 -11.67
C MET A 184 -19.69 6.76 -12.17
N HIS A 185 -19.21 6.89 -13.42
CA HIS A 185 -18.96 8.18 -14.06
C HIS A 185 -20.25 9.01 -14.17
N ASN A 186 -21.32 8.40 -14.68
CA ASN A 186 -22.61 9.07 -14.87
C ASN A 186 -23.31 9.41 -13.55
N SER A 187 -22.94 8.75 -12.44
CA SER A 187 -23.38 9.06 -11.08
C SER A 187 -22.66 10.28 -10.47
N GLY A 188 -21.72 10.89 -11.21
CA GLY A 188 -21.01 12.10 -10.79
C GLY A 188 -19.73 11.85 -10.00
N LEU A 189 -19.20 10.62 -10.01
CA LEU A 189 -17.84 10.37 -9.52
C LEU A 189 -16.84 11.05 -10.45
N ASN A 190 -15.83 11.70 -9.86
CA ASN A 190 -14.77 12.38 -10.61
C ASN A 190 -13.73 11.36 -11.11
N ILE A 191 -14.15 10.50 -12.04
CA ILE A 191 -13.31 9.52 -12.74
C ILE A 191 -13.30 9.84 -14.24
N PRO A 192 -12.28 9.42 -15.01
CA PRO A 192 -12.27 9.66 -16.45
C PRO A 192 -13.40 8.88 -17.14
N LYS A 193 -13.91 9.44 -18.25
CA LYS A 193 -14.97 8.80 -19.05
C LYS A 193 -14.59 7.40 -19.52
N ASN A 194 -13.34 7.23 -19.93
CA ASN A 194 -12.79 5.93 -20.30
C ASN A 194 -11.79 5.51 -19.21
N PRO A 195 -11.87 4.29 -18.69
CA PRO A 195 -10.87 3.80 -17.76
C PRO A 195 -9.51 3.70 -18.46
N THR A 196 -8.44 3.95 -17.70
CA THR A 196 -7.08 3.68 -18.15
C THR A 196 -6.74 2.25 -17.76
N ILE A 197 -6.51 1.40 -18.76
CA ILE A 197 -5.98 0.06 -18.51
C ILE A 197 -4.49 0.19 -18.16
N TYR A 198 -4.09 -0.38 -17.03
CA TYR A 198 -2.69 -0.40 -16.61
C TYR A 198 -2.23 -1.86 -16.44
N PRO A 199 -1.44 -2.41 -17.39
CA PRO A 199 -0.99 -3.79 -17.31
C PRO A 199 -0.14 -4.06 -16.07
N ILE A 200 -0.34 -5.24 -15.48
CA ILE A 200 0.33 -5.67 -14.27
C ILE A 200 1.84 -5.74 -14.46
N GLU A 201 2.32 -6.17 -15.63
CA GLU A 201 3.76 -6.23 -15.90
C GLU A 201 4.39 -4.83 -15.94
N GLN A 202 3.66 -3.84 -16.46
CA GLN A 202 4.10 -2.45 -16.44
C GLN A 202 4.14 -1.93 -15.00
N ARG A 203 3.10 -2.23 -14.22
CA ARG A 203 3.03 -1.84 -12.81
C ARG A 203 4.13 -2.47 -11.97
N GLU A 204 4.37 -3.76 -12.13
CA GLU A 204 5.44 -4.50 -11.46
C GLU A 204 6.79 -3.86 -11.79
N ASN A 205 7.06 -3.54 -13.07
CA ASN A 205 8.30 -2.88 -13.46
C ASN A 205 8.50 -1.51 -12.81
N ASP A 206 7.47 -0.66 -12.74
CA ASP A 206 7.59 0.64 -12.08
C ASP A 206 7.94 0.49 -10.59
N ILE A 207 7.27 -0.43 -9.90
CA ILE A 207 7.48 -0.64 -8.48
C ILE A 207 8.86 -1.25 -8.23
N LEU A 208 9.25 -2.23 -9.04
CA LEU A 208 10.57 -2.87 -8.93
C LEU A 208 11.69 -1.89 -9.26
N THR A 209 11.48 -0.94 -10.18
CA THR A 209 12.43 0.15 -10.45
C THR A 209 12.64 1.01 -9.21
N HIS A 210 11.57 1.39 -8.52
CA HIS A 210 11.69 2.16 -7.28
C HIS A 210 12.42 1.38 -6.16
N ILE A 211 12.18 0.07 -6.05
CA ILE A 211 12.91 -0.80 -5.12
C ILE A 211 14.38 -0.91 -5.52
N ALA A 212 14.68 -1.02 -6.82
CA ALA A 212 16.04 -1.06 -7.34
C ALA A 212 16.80 0.24 -7.01
N GLU A 213 16.17 1.40 -7.18
CA GLU A 213 16.73 2.70 -6.81
C GLU A 213 17.07 2.75 -5.31
N TYR A 214 16.13 2.33 -4.45
CA TYR A 214 16.35 2.27 -3.01
C TYR A 214 17.51 1.32 -2.65
N VAL A 215 17.54 0.14 -3.25
CA VAL A 215 18.59 -0.87 -2.98
C VAL A 215 19.95 -0.34 -3.44
N HIS A 216 20.01 0.26 -4.62
CA HIS A 216 21.24 0.86 -5.13
C HIS A 216 21.80 1.95 -4.22
N GLU A 217 20.92 2.84 -3.71
CA GLU A 217 21.34 3.96 -2.86
C GLU A 217 21.71 3.51 -1.44
N TYR A 218 20.94 2.60 -0.84
CA TYR A 218 20.99 2.34 0.60
C TYR A 218 21.44 0.92 0.99
N ARG A 219 21.33 -0.06 0.08
CA ARG A 219 21.64 -1.48 0.33
C ARG A 219 22.36 -2.13 -0.88
N PRO A 220 23.43 -1.53 -1.43
CA PRO A 220 24.04 -1.99 -2.68
C PRO A 220 24.58 -3.43 -2.58
N GLU A 221 24.86 -3.93 -1.38
CA GLU A 221 25.25 -5.32 -1.16
C GLU A 221 24.17 -6.35 -1.52
N LEU A 222 22.91 -5.93 -1.67
CA LEU A 222 21.78 -6.78 -2.04
C LEU A 222 21.42 -6.72 -3.53
N GLU A 223 22.03 -5.81 -4.29
CA GLU A 223 21.66 -5.50 -5.68
C GLU A 223 21.74 -6.75 -6.59
N ASP A 224 22.85 -7.48 -6.56
CA ASP A 224 23.05 -8.71 -7.33
C ASP A 224 22.10 -9.84 -6.90
N SER A 225 21.73 -9.87 -5.61
CA SER A 225 20.87 -10.92 -5.06
C SER A 225 19.42 -10.78 -5.52
N LEU A 226 18.95 -9.55 -5.69
CA LEU A 226 17.62 -9.23 -6.19
C LEU A 226 17.49 -9.32 -7.71
N ASP A 227 18.61 -9.22 -8.44
CA ASP A 227 18.63 -9.24 -9.91
C ASP A 227 17.80 -8.09 -10.54
N LEU A 228 17.82 -6.90 -9.92
CA LEU A 228 17.05 -5.73 -10.36
C LEU A 228 17.88 -4.67 -11.09
N LYS A 229 19.19 -4.89 -11.22
CA LYS A 229 20.13 -3.92 -11.81
C LYS A 229 19.77 -3.52 -13.25
N HIS A 230 19.17 -4.44 -13.99
CA HIS A 230 18.72 -4.20 -15.36
C HIS A 230 17.58 -3.17 -15.47
N LEU A 231 16.96 -2.77 -14.36
CA LEU A 231 15.91 -1.75 -14.31
C LEU A 231 16.45 -0.32 -14.14
N LEU A 232 17.75 -0.16 -13.85
CA LEU A 232 18.38 1.15 -13.60
C LEU A 232 19.12 1.72 -14.82
N SER A 233 19.07 1.03 -15.96
CA SER A 233 19.78 1.37 -17.21
C SER A 233 18.90 2.05 -18.24
#